data_AF-A0A1G9ZQH0-F1
#
_entry.id   AF-A0A1G9ZQH0-F1
#
_cell.length_a   1.000
_cell.length_b   1.000
_cell.length_c   1.000
_cell.angle_alpha   90.00
_cell.angle_beta   90.00
_cell.angle_gamma   90.00
#
_symmetry.space_group_name_H-M   'P 1'
#
loop_
_entity.id
_entity.type
_entity.pdbx_description
1 polymer ?
#
loop_
_entity_poly.entity_id
_entity_poly.type
_entity_poly.pdbx_seq_one_letter_code
_entity_poly.pdbx_strand_id
1 'polypeptide(L)'
;MRKSDFLDELRLEIGLAYDYALNQQDFIMRILKTIHAVAKKQITLTIHSYKNKKLELSYALGIRGLTREQELLGQGFLFADTMKMVTYVQRGRDHVLYLPIYDKDKLLYIISIKLMDTDYVVSKQDIIFAQELIQFIQAKQSSFQK
;
A
#
# COMPACT_ATOMS: atom_id res chain seq x y z
N MET A 1 3.82 20.97 8.57
CA MET A 1 3.24 19.90 9.40
C MET A 1 4.37 19.02 9.89
N ARG A 2 4.40 18.64 11.17
CA ARG A 2 5.39 17.68 11.65
C ARG A 2 5.01 16.29 11.16
N LYS A 3 6.01 15.43 10.99
CA LYS A 3 5.80 14.07 10.48
C LYS A 3 4.85 13.24 11.36
N SER A 4 4.94 13.38 12.68
CA SER A 4 4.01 12.74 13.62
C SER A 4 2.57 13.14 13.36
N ASP A 5 2.32 14.46 13.24
CA ASP A 5 0.98 15.00 13.03
C ASP A 5 0.38 14.49 11.70
N PHE A 6 1.21 14.38 10.66
CA PHE A 6 0.81 13.81 9.37
C PHE A 6 0.41 12.33 9.46
N LEU A 7 1.21 11.52 10.17
CA LEU A 7 0.91 10.10 10.34
C LEU A 7 -0.34 9.89 11.20
N ASP A 8 -0.58 10.75 12.18
CA ASP A 8 -1.79 10.70 13.02
C ASP A 8 -3.05 11.09 12.24
N GLU A 9 -2.97 12.12 11.38
CA GLU A 9 -4.05 12.45 10.43
C GLU A 9 -4.36 11.28 9.50
N LEU A 10 -3.32 10.63 8.94
CA LEU A 10 -3.49 9.43 8.13
C LEU A 10 -4.19 8.30 8.90
N ARG A 11 -3.80 8.05 10.16
CA ARG A 11 -4.44 7.01 10.99
C ARG A 11 -5.93 7.29 11.17
N LEU A 12 -6.29 8.54 11.46
CA LEU A 12 -7.68 8.94 11.65
C LEU A 12 -8.50 8.70 10.38
N GLU A 13 -8.04 9.23 9.25
CA GLU A 13 -8.75 9.15 7.97
C GLU A 13 -8.86 7.71 7.44
N ILE A 14 -7.84 6.89 7.67
CA ILE A 14 -7.87 5.45 7.33
C ILE A 14 -8.85 4.70 8.24
N GLY A 15 -8.94 5.06 9.51
CA GLY A 15 -9.94 4.51 10.43
C GLY A 15 -11.36 4.72 9.90
N LEU A 16 -11.67 5.95 9.48
CA LEU A 16 -12.97 6.31 8.90
C LEU A 16 -13.25 5.59 7.58
N ALA A 17 -12.22 5.30 6.77
CA ALA A 17 -12.40 4.59 5.50
C ALA A 17 -13.06 3.21 5.67
N TYR A 18 -12.84 2.54 6.82
CA TYR A 18 -13.50 1.28 7.15
C TYR A 18 -15.00 1.45 7.38
N ASP A 19 -15.40 2.47 8.16
CA ASP A 19 -16.80 2.67 8.57
C ASP A 19 -17.73 2.96 7.37
N TYR A 20 -17.17 3.51 6.28
CA TYR A 20 -17.91 3.82 5.05
C TYR A 20 -17.72 2.79 3.93
N ALA A 21 -16.96 1.73 4.15
CA ALA A 21 -16.68 0.74 3.12
C ALA A 21 -17.85 -0.23 2.92
N LEU A 22 -18.25 -0.44 1.66
CA LEU A 22 -19.34 -1.35 1.32
C LEU A 22 -18.91 -2.83 1.27
N ASN A 23 -17.65 -3.07 0.95
CA ASN A 23 -17.04 -4.40 0.85
C ASN A 23 -15.50 -4.29 0.94
N GLN A 24 -14.82 -5.44 0.96
CA GLN A 24 -13.36 -5.51 1.07
C GLN A 24 -12.63 -4.72 -0.04
N GLN A 25 -13.10 -4.79 -1.29
CA GLN A 25 -12.45 -4.09 -2.39
C GLN A 25 -12.62 -2.57 -2.24
N ASP A 26 -13.82 -2.11 -1.91
CA ASP A 26 -14.10 -0.70 -1.63
C ASP A 26 -13.27 -0.19 -0.45
N PHE A 27 -13.15 -0.97 0.62
CA PHE A 27 -12.32 -0.64 1.78
C PHE A 27 -10.86 -0.36 1.39
N ILE A 28 -10.22 -1.29 0.67
CA ILE A 28 -8.83 -1.10 0.25
C ILE A 28 -8.69 0.11 -0.69
N MET A 29 -9.62 0.26 -1.65
CA MET A 29 -9.60 1.41 -2.55
C MET A 29 -9.75 2.75 -1.81
N ARG A 30 -10.58 2.80 -0.76
CA ARG A 30 -10.74 4.00 0.08
C ARG A 30 -9.45 4.31 0.83
N ILE A 31 -8.77 3.31 1.42
CA ILE A 31 -7.47 3.50 2.05
C ILE A 31 -6.48 4.16 1.08
N LEU A 32 -6.36 3.63 -0.14
CA LEU A 32 -5.44 4.20 -1.13
C LEU A 32 -5.82 5.62 -1.52
N LYS A 33 -7.11 5.91 -1.74
CA LYS A 33 -7.59 7.26 -2.02
C LYS A 33 -7.27 8.23 -0.89
N THR A 34 -7.46 7.81 0.36
CA THR A 34 -7.13 8.59 1.56
C THR A 34 -5.65 8.90 1.60
N ILE A 35 -4.78 7.88 1.49
CA ILE A 35 -3.33 8.07 1.51
C ILE A 35 -2.89 9.03 0.41
N HIS A 36 -3.42 8.87 -0.81
CA HIS A 36 -3.10 9.74 -1.93
C HIS A 36 -3.61 11.19 -1.76
N ALA A 37 -4.79 11.37 -1.17
CA ALA A 37 -5.35 12.69 -0.90
C ALA A 37 -4.53 13.44 0.16
N VAL A 38 -4.24 12.80 1.29
CA VAL A 38 -3.47 13.37 2.41
C VAL A 38 -2.02 13.63 2.00
N ALA A 39 -1.42 12.76 1.18
CA ALA A 39 -0.08 12.96 0.59
C ALA A 39 -0.06 13.96 -0.58
N LYS A 40 -1.13 14.73 -0.79
CA LYS A 40 -1.23 15.78 -1.83
C LYS A 40 -0.88 15.32 -3.24
N LYS A 41 -1.20 14.06 -3.58
CA LYS A 41 -0.98 13.46 -4.91
C LYS A 41 0.49 13.37 -5.34
N GLN A 42 1.43 13.43 -4.41
CA GLN A 42 2.88 13.30 -4.69
C GLN A 42 3.39 11.86 -4.68
N ILE A 43 2.48 10.90 -4.47
CA ILE A 43 2.81 9.48 -4.36
C ILE A 43 2.04 8.69 -5.41
N THR A 44 2.64 7.60 -5.86
CA THR A 44 1.98 6.60 -6.68
C THR A 44 1.62 5.40 -5.80
N LEU A 45 0.36 4.98 -5.88
CA LEU A 45 -0.16 3.83 -5.16
C LEU A 45 -0.62 2.76 -6.13
N THR A 46 -0.24 1.51 -5.91
CA THR A 46 -0.73 0.38 -6.72
C THR A 46 -1.19 -0.77 -5.84
N ILE A 47 -2.16 -1.53 -6.34
CA ILE A 47 -2.56 -2.82 -5.80
C ILE A 47 -2.24 -3.86 -6.86
N HIS A 48 -1.46 -4.86 -6.50
CA HIS A 48 -1.24 -6.05 -7.30
C HIS A 48 -1.93 -7.23 -6.62
N SER A 49 -2.93 -7.82 -7.28
CA SER A 49 -3.62 -9.01 -6.80
C SER A 49 -2.80 -10.26 -7.09
N TYR A 50 -2.68 -11.15 -6.12
CA TYR A 50 -1.97 -12.41 -6.29
C TYR A 50 -2.96 -13.50 -6.78
N LYS A 51 -2.88 -13.84 -8.07
CA LYS A 51 -3.72 -14.84 -8.74
C LYS A 51 -2.84 -15.78 -9.56
N ASN A 52 -3.12 -17.08 -9.53
CA ASN A 52 -2.41 -18.09 -10.35
C ASN A 52 -0.87 -18.01 -10.23
N LYS A 53 -0.37 -17.75 -9.01
CA LYS A 53 1.06 -17.55 -8.71
C LYS A 53 1.70 -16.34 -9.42
N LYS A 54 0.90 -15.36 -9.82
CA LYS A 54 1.32 -14.13 -10.47
C LYS A 54 0.68 -12.93 -9.79
N LEU A 55 1.40 -11.82 -9.81
CA LEU A 55 0.87 -10.53 -9.39
C LEU A 55 0.31 -9.81 -10.61
N GLU A 56 -0.95 -9.41 -10.54
CA GLU A 56 -1.64 -8.66 -11.59
C GLU A 56 -2.03 -7.30 -11.04
N LEU A 57 -1.67 -6.23 -11.74
CA LEU A 57 -2.08 -4.87 -11.37
C LEU A 57 -3.62 -4.79 -11.43
N SER A 58 -4.25 -4.58 -10.28
CA SER A 58 -5.71 -4.47 -10.16
C SER A 58 -6.19 -3.05 -9.91
N TYR A 59 -5.32 -2.19 -9.36
CA TYR A 59 -5.62 -0.80 -9.14
C TYR A 59 -4.37 0.06 -9.09
N ALA A 60 -4.51 1.33 -9.51
CA ALA A 60 -3.41 2.27 -9.65
C ALA A 60 -3.92 3.70 -9.43
N LEU A 61 -3.18 4.51 -8.68
CA LEU A 61 -3.52 5.90 -8.36
C LEU A 61 -2.26 6.78 -8.32
N GLY A 62 -2.37 8.03 -8.77
CA GLY A 62 -1.23 8.95 -8.81
C GLY A 62 -0.29 8.73 -10.00
N ILE A 63 -0.79 8.11 -11.07
CA ILE A 63 0.01 7.75 -12.25
C ILE A 63 -0.24 8.77 -13.35
N ARG A 64 0.72 9.67 -13.57
CA ARG A 64 0.95 10.23 -14.92
C ARG A 64 1.95 9.31 -15.62
N GLY A 65 1.47 8.43 -16.49
CA GLY A 65 2.29 7.51 -17.28
C GLY A 65 2.66 6.23 -16.52
N LEU A 66 1.87 5.17 -16.68
CA LEU A 66 2.27 3.82 -16.31
C LEU A 66 3.41 3.41 -17.24
N THR A 67 4.60 3.18 -16.70
CA THR A 67 5.63 2.48 -17.48
C THR A 67 5.33 0.98 -17.42
N ARG A 68 5.61 0.26 -18.52
CA ARG A 68 5.45 -1.21 -18.62
C ARG A 68 6.05 -1.97 -17.44
N GLU A 69 7.13 -1.46 -16.85
CA GLU A 69 7.79 -2.04 -15.67
C GLU A 69 6.91 -2.07 -14.42
N GLN A 70 5.96 -1.14 -14.27
CA GLN A 70 5.08 -1.05 -13.10
C GLN A 70 3.91 -2.05 -13.17
N GLU A 71 3.56 -2.54 -14.37
CA GLU A 71 2.63 -3.66 -14.56
C GLU A 71 3.25 -5.00 -14.13
N LEU A 72 4.59 -5.11 -14.17
CA LEU A 72 5.32 -6.38 -14.06
C LEU A 72 5.90 -6.62 -12.65
N LEU A 73 5.21 -6.19 -11.59
CA LEU A 73 5.62 -6.53 -10.22
C LEU A 73 5.71 -8.05 -10.07
N GLY A 74 6.84 -8.57 -9.56
CA GLY A 74 7.06 -10.01 -9.39
C GLY A 74 7.73 -10.74 -10.56
N GLN A 75 8.17 -10.05 -11.62
CA GLN A 75 9.05 -10.63 -12.66
C GLN A 75 10.56 -10.44 -12.39
N GLY A 76 10.93 -9.98 -11.18
CA GLY A 76 12.32 -9.76 -10.74
C GLY A 76 12.60 -10.30 -9.32
N PHE A 77 13.61 -9.76 -8.63
CA PHE A 77 14.10 -10.22 -7.31
C PHE A 77 13.07 -10.23 -6.15
N LEU A 78 11.88 -9.70 -6.36
CA LEU A 78 10.82 -9.65 -5.37
C LEU A 78 9.96 -10.91 -5.48
N PHE A 79 10.38 -11.97 -4.79
CA PHE A 79 9.61 -13.20 -4.58
C PHE A 79 8.38 -12.89 -3.71
N ALA A 80 7.32 -12.40 -4.35
CA ALA A 80 6.11 -11.90 -3.72
C ALA A 80 5.49 -12.86 -2.70
N ASP A 81 5.55 -14.16 -2.99
CA ASP A 81 5.05 -15.27 -2.16
C ASP A 81 5.86 -15.50 -0.87
N THR A 82 7.06 -14.94 -0.77
CA THR A 82 7.91 -15.05 0.43
C THR A 82 7.90 -13.79 1.30
N MET A 83 7.31 -12.68 0.82
CA MET A 83 7.27 -11.43 1.57
C MET A 83 6.27 -11.49 2.72
N LYS A 84 6.76 -11.73 3.94
CA LYS A 84 5.92 -11.74 5.16
C LYS A 84 5.87 -10.41 5.90
N MET A 85 6.61 -9.39 5.43
CA MET A 85 6.75 -8.10 6.12
C MET A 85 6.80 -6.94 5.13
N VAL A 86 6.60 -5.72 5.65
CA VAL A 86 6.85 -4.48 4.90
C VAL A 86 8.27 -4.52 4.36
N THR A 87 8.41 -4.39 3.04
CA THR A 87 9.71 -4.31 2.38
C THR A 87 9.93 -2.89 1.88
N TYR A 88 11.07 -2.30 2.22
CA TYR A 88 11.47 -0.97 1.77
C TYR A 88 12.62 -1.07 0.78
N VAL A 89 12.46 -0.42 -0.38
CA VAL A 89 13.48 -0.32 -1.42
C VAL A 89 13.73 1.16 -1.71
N GLN A 90 15.00 1.54 -1.78
CA GLN A 90 15.44 2.86 -2.19
C GLN A 90 16.36 2.76 -3.41
N ARG A 91 16.13 3.62 -4.40
CA ARG A 91 17.03 3.80 -5.54
C ARG A 91 17.19 5.28 -5.83
N GLY A 92 18.32 5.86 -5.41
CA GLY A 92 18.51 7.30 -5.51
C GLY A 92 17.48 8.05 -4.67
N ARG A 93 16.70 8.94 -5.31
CA ARG A 93 15.59 9.71 -4.72
C ARG A 93 14.22 9.03 -4.83
N ASP A 94 14.19 7.80 -5.34
CA ASP A 94 12.97 7.00 -5.42
C ASP A 94 12.87 6.04 -4.24
N HIS A 95 11.69 6.02 -3.63
CA HIS A 95 11.37 5.23 -2.44
C HIS A 95 10.15 4.37 -2.73
N VAL A 96 10.22 3.08 -2.41
CA VAL A 96 9.09 2.15 -2.55
C VAL A 96 8.91 1.33 -1.29
N LEU A 97 7.69 1.32 -0.76
CA LEU A 97 7.24 0.40 0.27
C LEU A 97 6.31 -0.64 -0.35
N TYR A 98 6.61 -1.91 -0.11
CA TYR A 98 5.75 -3.05 -0.46
C TYR A 98 5.08 -3.57 0.80
N LEU A 99 3.75 -3.55 0.80
CA LEU A 99 2.91 -3.96 1.91
C LEU A 99 2.15 -5.22 1.50
N PRO A 100 2.63 -6.42 1.89
CA PRO A 100 1.95 -7.66 1.57
C PRO A 100 0.73 -7.85 2.48
N ILE A 101 -0.42 -8.10 1.87
CA ILE A 101 -1.71 -8.28 2.55
C ILE A 101 -2.13 -9.75 2.43
N TYR A 102 -2.27 -10.40 3.58
CA TYR A 102 -2.62 -11.81 3.70
C TYR A 102 -4.02 -11.97 4.27
N ASP A 103 -4.71 -13.01 3.83
CA ASP A 103 -5.80 -13.61 4.58
C ASP A 103 -5.33 -14.97 5.08
N LYS A 104 -5.20 -15.10 6.40
CA LYS A 104 -4.49 -16.21 7.06
C LYS A 104 -3.08 -16.35 6.46
N ASP A 105 -2.77 -17.47 5.80
CA ASP A 105 -1.48 -17.74 5.19
C ASP A 105 -1.45 -17.51 3.67
N LYS A 106 -2.53 -16.97 3.09
CA LYS A 106 -2.64 -16.74 1.65
C LYS A 106 -2.41 -15.27 1.31
N LEU A 107 -1.38 -14.98 0.53
CA LEU A 107 -1.16 -13.65 -0.03
C LEU A 107 -2.33 -13.30 -0.96
N LEU A 108 -3.03 -12.20 -0.66
CA LEU A 108 -4.12 -11.69 -1.49
C LEU A 108 -3.65 -10.56 -2.40
N TYR A 109 -2.95 -9.59 -1.82
CA TYR A 109 -2.52 -8.38 -2.53
C TYR A 109 -1.14 -7.92 -2.07
N ILE A 110 -0.44 -7.21 -2.93
CA ILE A 110 0.65 -6.32 -2.54
C ILE A 110 0.22 -4.90 -2.83
N ILE A 111 0.19 -4.07 -1.78
CA ILE A 111 0.04 -2.63 -1.92
C ILE A 111 1.43 -2.04 -2.06
N SER A 112 1.67 -1.23 -3.09
CA SER A 112 2.91 -0.48 -3.24
C SER A 112 2.67 1.00 -3.00
N ILE A 113 3.51 1.62 -2.17
CA ILE A 113 3.55 3.07 -1.95
C ILE A 113 4.87 3.57 -2.53
N LYS A 114 4.81 4.34 -3.61
CA LYS A 114 5.98 4.88 -4.30
C LYS A 114 6.03 6.38 -4.13
N LEU A 115 7.17 6.88 -3.69
CA LEU A 115 7.52 8.29 -3.74
C LEU A 115 8.63 8.44 -4.76
N MET A 116 8.37 9.20 -5.81
CA MET A 116 9.33 9.41 -6.89
C MET A 116 9.96 10.79 -6.79
N ASP A 117 11.25 10.86 -7.07
CA ASP A 117 12.02 12.09 -7.12
C ASP A 117 11.76 13.04 -5.95
N THR A 118 11.78 12.50 -4.73
CA THR A 118 11.38 13.24 -3.53
C THR A 118 12.55 13.47 -2.60
N ASP A 119 12.53 14.60 -1.87
CA ASP A 119 13.42 14.86 -0.74
C ASP A 119 12.87 14.24 0.56
N TYR A 120 11.75 13.49 0.50
CA TYR A 120 11.17 12.82 1.65
C TYR A 120 12.08 11.72 2.19
N VAL A 121 12.55 11.90 3.42
CA VAL A 121 13.34 10.87 4.11
C VAL A 121 12.40 9.88 4.80
N VAL A 122 12.35 8.66 4.26
CA VAL A 122 11.68 7.53 4.90
C VAL A 122 12.37 7.24 6.24
N SER A 123 11.61 7.22 7.32
CA SER A 123 12.10 6.99 8.68
C SER A 123 11.46 5.75 9.30
N LYS A 124 11.96 5.34 10.45
CA LYS A 124 11.40 4.22 11.23
C LYS A 124 9.90 4.41 11.52
N GLN A 125 9.43 5.64 11.70
CA GLN A 125 8.01 5.93 11.93
C GLN A 125 7.14 5.54 10.73
N ASP A 126 7.62 5.71 9.50
CA ASP A 126 6.88 5.30 8.29
C ASP A 126 6.77 3.79 8.19
N ILE A 127 7.85 3.08 8.54
CA ILE A 127 7.86 1.61 8.52
C ILE A 127 6.90 1.05 9.56
N ILE A 128 6.90 1.63 10.77
CA ILE A 128 5.95 1.28 11.83
C ILE A 128 4.52 1.55 11.36
N PHE A 129 4.25 2.73 10.81
CA PHE A 129 2.94 3.06 10.26
C PHE A 129 2.50 2.10 9.14
N ALA A 130 3.41 1.73 8.23
CA ALA A 130 3.12 0.75 7.19
C ALA A 130 2.78 -0.64 7.76
N GLN A 131 3.44 -1.06 8.84
CA GLN A 131 3.12 -2.31 9.54
C GLN A 131 1.76 -2.24 10.24
N GLU A 132 1.48 -1.14 10.93
CA GLU A 132 0.16 -0.86 11.54
C GLU A 132 -0.95 -0.91 10.48
N LEU A 133 -0.70 -0.33 9.31
CA LEU A 133 -1.63 -0.32 8.20
C LEU A 133 -1.92 -1.74 7.68
N ILE A 134 -0.89 -2.58 7.52
CA ILE A 134 -1.08 -3.99 7.14
C ILE A 134 -1.95 -4.70 8.18
N GLN A 135 -1.61 -4.58 9.47
CA GLN A 135 -2.36 -5.22 10.55
C GLN A 135 -3.80 -4.76 10.60
N PHE A 136 -4.04 -3.44 10.46
CA PHE A 136 -5.39 -2.87 10.41
C PHE A 136 -6.19 -3.43 9.24
N ILE A 137 -5.61 -3.44 8.03
CA ILE A 137 -6.26 -3.99 6.85
C ILE A 137 -6.64 -5.45 7.08
N GLN A 138 -5.70 -6.28 7.52
CA GLN A 138 -5.92 -7.72 7.73
C GLN A 138 -6.99 -7.99 8.81
N ALA A 139 -6.96 -7.25 9.92
CA ALA A 139 -7.94 -7.37 10.99
C ALA A 139 -9.35 -6.95 10.56
N LYS A 140 -9.48 -6.00 9.63
CA LYS A 140 -10.78 -5.53 9.14
C LYS A 140 -11.32 -6.35 7.98
N GLN A 141 -10.47 -7.03 7.22
CA GLN A 141 -10.88 -7.88 6.11
C GLN A 141 -11.81 -9.02 6.54
N SER A 142 -11.56 -9.64 7.70
CA SER A 142 -12.42 -10.71 8.24
C SER A 142 -13.85 -10.24 8.52
N SER A 143 -14.07 -8.94 8.76
CA SER A 143 -15.41 -8.40 9.03
C SER A 143 -16.30 -8.32 7.79
N PHE A 144 -15.72 -8.39 6.58
CA PHE A 144 -16.47 -8.35 5.32
C PHE A 144 -16.82 -9.74 4.78
N GLN A 145 -16.29 -10.82 5.37
CA GLN A 145 -16.62 -12.20 5.03
C GLN A 145 -17.89 -12.61 5.78
N LYS A 146 -19.07 -12.17 5.30
CA LYS A 146 -20.38 -12.68 5.72
C LYS A 146 -20.96 -13.61 4.66
#